data_AF-A0A840WE10-F1
#
_entry.id   AF-A0A840WE10-F1
#
_cell.length_a   1.000
_cell.length_b   1.000
_cell.length_c   1.000
_cell.angle_alpha   90.00
_cell.angle_beta   90.00
_cell.angle_gamma   90.00
#
_symmetry.space_group_name_H-M   'P 1'
#
loop_
_entity.id
_entity.type
_entity.pdbx_description
1 polymer ?
#
loop_
_entity_poly.entity_id
_entity_poly.type
_entity_poly.pdbx_seq_one_letter_code
_entity_poly.pdbx_strand_id
1 'polypeptide(L)'
;MSSLLTNKSPGNEQVEVEEDYSSAVLHLDCSPAPREPEEVVGVTLTYIDTREDMITPIAGADVSVMRGSGSDGELYIQEYETPDWRTDSNGNWIAE
;
A
#
# COMPACT_ATOMS: atom_id res chain seq x y z
N MET A 1 7.17 8.26 -14.71
CA MET A 1 5.73 8.01 -14.48
C MET A 1 5.64 7.12 -13.25
N SER A 2 4.76 7.37 -12.29
CA SER A 2 4.65 6.51 -11.11
C SER A 2 3.60 5.43 -11.36
N SER A 3 3.89 4.18 -11.01
CA SER A 3 2.93 3.06 -11.11
C SER A 3 2.83 2.38 -9.76
N LEU A 4 1.61 2.09 -9.35
CA LEU A 4 1.32 1.27 -8.16
C LEU A 4 1.25 -0.18 -8.61
N LEU A 5 2.04 -1.05 -7.98
CA LEU A 5 2.02 -2.50 -8.21
C LEU A 5 1.68 -3.16 -6.88
N THR A 6 0.62 -3.97 -6.87
CA THR A 6 0.21 -4.77 -5.70
C THR A 6 0.67 -6.21 -5.89
N ASN A 7 1.35 -6.78 -4.89
CA ASN A 7 1.95 -8.12 -4.98
C ASN A 7 0.95 -9.28 -4.75
N LYS A 8 -0.31 -8.98 -4.40
CA LYS A 8 -1.39 -9.94 -4.68
C LYS A 8 -1.82 -9.73 -6.14
N SER A 9 -1.84 -10.81 -6.91
CA SER A 9 -2.82 -10.95 -7.99
C SER A 9 -4.02 -11.74 -7.47
N PRO A 10 -5.10 -11.08 -6.99
CA PRO A 10 -6.44 -11.62 -7.05
C PRO A 10 -7.16 -10.93 -8.23
N GLY A 11 -8.06 -11.64 -8.91
CA GLY A 11 -8.55 -11.22 -10.22
C GLY A 11 -9.18 -9.82 -10.27
N ASN A 12 -8.76 -9.00 -11.24
CA ASN A 12 -9.58 -7.91 -11.80
C ASN A 12 -10.26 -6.94 -10.81
N GLU A 13 -9.66 -6.62 -9.68
CA GLU A 13 -10.21 -5.57 -8.81
C GLU A 13 -9.75 -4.21 -9.33
N GLN A 14 -10.71 -3.34 -9.66
CA GLN A 14 -10.47 -2.02 -10.24
C GLN A 14 -9.70 -1.17 -9.22
N VAL A 15 -8.39 -1.03 -9.44
CA VAL A 15 -7.60 0.00 -8.76
C VAL A 15 -7.98 1.33 -9.38
N GLU A 16 -8.67 2.16 -8.63
CA GLU A 16 -9.00 3.52 -9.05
C GLU A 16 -7.85 4.44 -8.63
N VAL A 17 -7.17 5.05 -9.59
CA VAL A 17 -6.07 6.00 -9.34
C VAL A 17 -6.56 7.39 -9.73
N GLU A 18 -6.33 8.38 -8.87
CA GLU A 18 -6.65 9.77 -9.21
C GLU A 18 -5.81 10.25 -10.39
N GLU A 19 -6.36 11.18 -11.18
CA GLU A 19 -5.69 11.70 -12.39
C GLU A 19 -4.34 12.38 -12.10
N ASP A 20 -4.18 12.91 -10.88
CA ASP A 20 -2.95 13.55 -10.42
C ASP A 20 -1.96 12.59 -9.77
N TYR A 21 -2.31 11.29 -9.70
CA TYR A 21 -1.53 10.24 -9.04
C TYR A 21 -1.24 10.50 -7.56
N SER A 22 -2.02 11.37 -6.90
CA SER A 22 -1.84 11.68 -5.49
C SER A 22 -2.42 10.60 -4.57
N SER A 23 -3.42 9.85 -5.05
CA SER A 23 -4.01 8.73 -4.31
C SER A 23 -4.48 7.59 -5.22
N ALA A 24 -4.70 6.43 -4.59
CA ALA A 24 -5.34 5.29 -5.22
C ALA A 24 -6.25 4.58 -4.22
N VAL A 25 -7.37 4.06 -4.72
CA VAL A 25 -8.34 3.27 -3.98
C VAL A 25 -8.20 1.82 -4.39
N LEU A 26 -8.02 0.97 -3.38
CA LEU A 26 -7.99 -0.48 -3.52
C LEU A 26 -9.14 -1.05 -2.70
N HIS A 27 -10.01 -1.83 -3.34
CA HIS A 27 -11.02 -2.62 -2.65
C HIS A 27 -10.34 -3.87 -2.10
N LEU A 28 -10.61 -4.20 -0.84
CA LEU A 28 -10.05 -5.36 -0.16
C LEU A 28 -11.15 -6.08 0.60
N ASP A 29 -11.11 -7.41 0.57
CA ASP A 29 -11.94 -8.22 1.44
C ASP A 29 -11.53 -8.06 2.91
N CYS A 30 -12.52 -8.13 3.80
CA CYS A 30 -12.29 -8.01 5.23
C CYS A 30 -11.71 -9.31 5.80
N SER A 31 -10.57 -9.20 6.46
CA SER A 31 -9.93 -10.29 7.19
C SER A 31 -10.60 -10.53 8.55
N PRO A 32 -10.72 -11.80 9.00
CA PRO A 32 -11.21 -12.12 10.34
C PRO A 32 -10.19 -11.82 11.46
N ALA A 33 -8.91 -11.64 11.14
CA ALA A 33 -7.87 -11.29 12.12
C ALA A 33 -6.72 -10.48 11.48
N PRO A 34 -5.94 -9.70 12.26
CA PRO A 34 -4.98 -8.75 11.68
C PRO A 34 -3.86 -9.41 10.86
N ARG A 35 -3.53 -10.69 11.13
CA ARG A 35 -2.37 -11.39 10.56
C ARG A 35 -2.73 -12.73 9.92
N GLU A 36 -3.90 -12.83 9.29
CA GLU A 36 -4.21 -14.00 8.45
C GLU A 36 -3.46 -13.88 7.12
N PRO A 37 -2.46 -14.74 6.83
CA PRO A 37 -1.57 -14.57 5.68
C PRO A 37 -2.29 -14.50 4.34
N GLU A 38 -3.41 -15.22 4.22
CA GLU A 38 -4.25 -15.26 3.01
C GLU A 38 -4.97 -13.93 2.75
N GLU A 39 -5.10 -13.07 3.76
CA GLU A 39 -5.87 -11.81 3.73
C GLU A 39 -4.99 -10.55 3.90
N VAL A 40 -3.67 -10.72 3.96
CA VAL A 40 -2.70 -9.61 3.91
C VAL A 40 -2.45 -9.21 2.48
N VAL A 41 -2.41 -7.91 2.19
CA VAL A 41 -2.10 -7.35 0.87
C VAL A 41 -0.84 -6.51 0.96
N GLY A 42 0.14 -6.84 0.12
CA GLY A 42 1.33 -6.02 -0.07
C GLY A 42 1.02 -4.86 -1.00
N VAL A 43 1.24 -3.64 -0.52
CA VAL A 43 1.15 -2.39 -1.26
C VAL A 43 2.56 -1.84 -1.46
N THR A 44 2.97 -1.63 -2.71
CA THR A 44 4.29 -1.09 -3.03
C THR A 44 4.16 0.15 -3.90
N LEU A 45 4.71 1.27 -3.42
CA LEU A 45 4.91 2.48 -4.20
C LEU A 45 6.22 2.37 -4.98
N THR A 46 6.15 2.47 -6.30
CA THR A 46 7.31 2.29 -7.18
C THR A 46 7.55 3.50 -8.06
N TYR A 47 8.80 3.97 -8.07
CA TYR A 47 9.28 4.95 -9.03
C TYR A 47 9.64 4.25 -10.34
N ILE A 48 9.14 4.77 -11.47
CA ILE A 48 9.53 4.30 -12.80
C ILE A 48 10.13 5.46 -13.60
N ASP A 49 11.44 5.37 -13.87
CA ASP A 49 12.09 6.21 -14.88
C ASP A 49 12.09 5.50 -16.24
N THR A 50 11.19 5.95 -17.10
CA THR A 50 11.02 5.40 -18.46
C THR A 50 12.18 5.72 -19.39
N ARG A 51 13.10 6.63 -19.01
CA ARG A 51 14.28 6.97 -19.81
C ARG A 51 15.45 6.02 -19.58
N GLU A 52 15.55 5.49 -18.36
CA GLU A 52 16.64 4.60 -17.93
C GLU A 52 16.20 3.13 -17.79
N ASP A 53 14.92 2.83 -18.09
CA ASP A 53 14.30 1.51 -17.88
C ASP A 53 14.49 0.99 -16.44
N MET A 54 14.39 1.92 -15.48
CA MET A 54 14.65 1.66 -14.07
C MET A 54 13.34 1.67 -13.28
N ILE A 55 13.15 0.61 -12.48
CA ILE A 55 12.03 0.42 -11.57
C ILE A 55 12.60 0.33 -10.15
N THR A 56 12.24 1.27 -9.28
CA THR A 56 12.77 1.35 -7.91
C THR A 56 11.62 1.42 -6.89
N PRO A 57 11.47 0.45 -5.98
CA PRO A 57 10.50 0.55 -4.90
C PRO A 57 10.93 1.67 -3.93
N ILE A 58 10.01 2.57 -3.62
CA ILE A 58 10.24 3.72 -2.72
C ILE A 58 9.70 3.42 -1.32
N ALA A 59 8.56 2.74 -1.27
CA ALA A 59 7.91 2.35 -0.03
C ALA A 59 7.10 1.07 -0.25
N GLY A 60 7.06 0.21 0.76
CA GLY A 60 6.23 -0.98 0.81
C GLY A 60 5.50 -1.08 2.14
N ALA A 61 4.31 -1.68 2.14
CA ALA A 61 3.61 -2.02 3.36
C ALA A 61 2.74 -3.26 3.16
N ASP A 62 2.71 -4.12 4.18
CA ASP A 62 1.75 -5.21 4.30
C ASP A 62 0.55 -4.75 5.12
N VAL A 63 -0.62 -4.77 4.49
CA VAL A 63 -1.86 -4.26 5.08
C VAL A 63 -2.96 -5.32 5.14
N SER A 64 -3.83 -5.22 6.13
CA SER A 64 -5.07 -6.00 6.21
C SER A 64 -6.19 -5.08 6.69
N VAL A 65 -7.42 -5.31 6.21
CA VAL A 65 -8.60 -4.59 6.69
C VAL A 65 -9.44 -5.57 7.49
N MET A 66 -9.74 -5.26 8.74
CA MET A 66 -10.63 -6.07 9.57
C MET A 66 -12.03 -5.49 9.55
N ARG A 67 -13.04 -6.37 9.68
CA ARG A 67 -14.39 -5.94 10.00
C ARG A 67 -14.40 -5.46 11.47
N GLY A 68 -14.45 -4.15 11.67
CA GLY A 68 -14.53 -3.56 13.00
C GLY A 68 -15.84 -3.89 13.70
N SER A 69 -15.96 -3.47 14.96
CA SER A 69 -17.21 -3.57 15.73
C SER A 69 -18.24 -2.53 15.25
N GLY A 70 -18.80 -2.72 14.06
CA GLY A 70 -19.76 -1.79 13.44
C GLY A 70 -19.81 -1.89 11.91
N SER A 71 -20.14 -0.78 11.24
CA SER A 71 -20.09 -0.60 9.78
C SER A 71 -18.69 -0.29 9.25
N ASP A 72 -17.73 -0.06 10.15
CA ASP A 72 -16.46 0.55 9.79
C ASP A 72 -15.36 -0.52 9.74
N GLY A 73 -14.61 -0.53 8.65
CA GLY A 73 -13.42 -1.37 8.50
C GLY A 73 -12.23 -0.73 9.22
N GLU A 74 -11.44 -1.53 9.92
CA GLU A 74 -10.22 -1.08 10.57
C GLU A 74 -9.00 -1.50 9.73
N LEU A 75 -8.15 -0.53 9.34
CA LEU A 75 -6.91 -0.79 8.60
C LEU A 75 -5.77 -1.12 9.57
N TYR A 76 -5.09 -2.22 9.31
CA TYR A 76 -3.91 -2.66 10.05
C TYR A 76 -2.70 -2.68 9.12
N ILE A 77 -1.66 -1.94 9.51
CA ILE A 77 -0.34 -1.93 8.84
C ILE A 77 0.58 -2.84 9.66
N GLN A 78 1.08 -3.91 9.06
CA GLN A 78 1.85 -4.95 9.77
C GLN A 78 3.35 -4.69 9.72
N GLU A 79 3.88 -4.62 8.50
CA GLU A 79 5.28 -4.36 8.21
C GLU A 79 5.31 -3.28 7.13
N TYR A 80 6.29 -2.38 7.21
CA TYR A 80 6.52 -1.39 6.18
C TYR A 80 8.02 -1.22 5.96
N GLU A 81 8.38 -0.95 4.72
CA GLU A 81 9.75 -0.71 4.29
C GLU A 81 9.80 0.66 3.61
N THR A 82 10.62 1.56 4.15
CA THR A 82 10.82 2.91 3.60
C THR A 82 12.33 3.24 3.60
N PRO A 83 13.11 2.69 2.65
CA PRO A 83 14.57 2.69 2.72
C PRO A 83 15.21 4.07 2.91
N ASP A 84 14.58 5.11 2.35
CA ASP A 84 15.10 6.48 2.37
C ASP A 84 14.20 7.46 3.15
N TRP A 85 13.22 6.95 3.91
CA TRP A 85 12.29 7.78 4.66
C TRP A 85 12.19 7.34 6.12
N ARG A 86 12.02 8.31 7.01
CA ARG A 86 11.81 8.10 8.44
C ARG A 86 10.62 8.92 8.94
N THR A 87 10.06 8.54 10.08
CA THR A 87 9.08 9.36 10.76
C THR A 87 9.77 10.43 11.62
N ASP A 88 9.31 11.67 11.52
CA ASP A 88 9.68 12.73 12.47
C ASP A 88 9.00 12.48 13.84
N SER A 89 9.27 13.37 14.81
CA SER A 89 8.66 13.26 16.15
C SER A 89 7.13 13.39 16.17
N ASN A 90 6.51 13.84 15.08
CA ASN A 90 5.07 13.99 14.92
C ASN A 90 4.45 12.83 14.13
N GLY A 91 5.25 11.86 13.68
CA GLY A 91 4.79 10.74 12.86
C GLY A 91 4.66 11.07 11.37
N ASN A 92 5.18 12.21 10.90
CA ASN A 92 5.21 12.52 9.47
C ASN A 92 6.38 11.82 8.79
N TRP A 93 6.14 11.27 7.60
CA TRP A 93 7.19 10.71 6.76
C TRP A 93 8.04 11.82 6.12
N ILE A 94 9.35 11.79 6.37
CA ILE A 94 10.33 12.69 5.76
C ILE A 94 11.41 11.87 5.07
N ALA A 95 11.85 12.31 3.89
CA ALA A 95 13.02 11.76 3.23
C ALA A 95 14.29 12.10 4.06
N GLU A 96 15.25 11.18 4.12
CA GLU A 96 16.59 11.46 4.67
C GLU A 96 17.42 12.39 3.79
#